data_AF-A0AAD2CMW8-F1
#
_entry.id   AF-A0AAD2CMW8-F1
#
_cell.length_a   1.000
_cell.length_b   1.000
_cell.length_c   1.000
_cell.angle_alpha   90.00
_cell.angle_beta   90.00
_cell.angle_gamma   90.00
#
_symmetry.space_group_name_H-M   'P 1'
#
loop_
_entity.id
_entity.type
_entity.pdbx_description
1 polymer ?
#
loop_
_entity_poly.entity_id
_entity_poly.type
_entity_poly.pdbx_seq_one_letter_code
_entity_poly.pdbx_strand_id
1 'polypeptide(L)'
;MTRLLHTCRCIKFNNRNDIARQLSSSSSSEITRSDIVDEASALTRSLYRLCLRSVKVIRHGNEFDEKDFQRRDEEFSNPTPGGVMSMAPPPNREDELRSRAEYYQSYAREYFIQESDCLDNDPLQERDIRRFLYYLRKGEKDRKWLLGDMLFPDPYKTAFDVERIEKFESMTKTYLGEDEEEEIAEGTNTGSSEATTSNGDDYFADAEDDLPDWVKKHMK
;
A
#
# COMPACT_ATOMS: atom_id res chain seq x y z
N MET A 1 -0.12 -36.12 -18.09
CA MET A 1 -0.09 -34.80 -18.75
C MET A 1 0.66 -33.85 -17.85
N THR A 2 1.95 -33.69 -18.15
CA THR A 2 2.98 -32.92 -17.46
C THR A 2 3.27 -31.67 -18.28
N ARG A 3 3.37 -30.50 -17.61
CA ARG A 3 3.81 -29.13 -18.04
C ARG A 3 2.83 -28.13 -17.40
N LEU A 4 3.17 -27.07 -16.68
CA LEU A 4 4.39 -26.28 -16.50
C LEU A 4 4.33 -25.61 -15.11
N LEU A 5 5.28 -25.91 -14.22
CA LEU A 5 5.57 -25.12 -13.01
C LEU A 5 7.06 -24.80 -12.99
N HIS A 6 7.45 -23.87 -13.84
CA HIS A 6 8.71 -23.13 -13.84
C HIS A 6 8.26 -21.72 -14.23
N THR A 7 8.25 -20.71 -13.35
CA THR A 7 9.41 -20.14 -12.67
C THR A 7 8.97 -19.39 -11.41
N CYS A 8 9.25 -19.93 -10.24
CA CYS A 8 9.20 -19.19 -8.97
C CYS A 8 10.58 -19.36 -8.34
N ARG A 9 11.54 -18.56 -8.80
CA ARG A 9 12.96 -18.71 -8.46
C ARG A 9 13.47 -17.55 -7.62
N CYS A 10 12.74 -17.17 -6.58
CA CYS A 10 13.19 -16.23 -5.55
C CYS A 10 12.84 -16.71 -4.13
N ILE A 11 13.15 -17.96 -3.81
CA ILE A 11 13.25 -18.44 -2.42
C ILE A 11 14.59 -19.18 -2.29
N LYS A 12 15.66 -18.42 -2.03
CA LYS A 12 16.84 -18.97 -1.37
C LYS A 12 16.90 -18.36 0.03
N PHE A 13 16.52 -19.19 1.00
CA PHE A 13 16.94 -19.05 2.38
C PHE A 13 18.47 -18.98 2.42
N ASN A 14 19.02 -17.88 2.93
CA ASN A 14 20.35 -17.90 3.55
C ASN A 14 20.28 -17.02 4.79
N ASN A 15 20.17 -17.69 5.92
CA ASN A 15 20.30 -17.14 7.25
C ASN A 15 21.62 -17.69 7.80
N ARG A 16 22.56 -16.80 8.20
CA ARG A 16 23.69 -16.99 9.15
C ARG A 16 25.08 -16.41 8.81
N ASN A 17 25.27 -15.58 7.78
CA ASN A 17 26.60 -14.98 7.52
C ASN A 17 26.71 -13.44 7.61
N ASP A 18 25.63 -12.72 7.95
CA ASP A 18 25.64 -11.24 7.86
C ASP A 18 26.27 -10.51 9.06
N ILE A 19 26.67 -11.22 10.12
CA ILE A 19 27.28 -10.60 11.30
C ILE A 19 28.78 -10.32 11.10
N ALA A 20 29.45 -10.96 10.13
CA ALA A 20 30.90 -10.87 9.95
C ALA A 20 31.36 -9.77 8.97
N ARG A 21 30.46 -9.03 8.33
CA ARG A 21 30.81 -7.99 7.32
C ARG A 21 30.76 -6.55 7.81
N GLN A 22 30.34 -6.30 9.05
CA GLN A 22 30.14 -4.93 9.55
C GLN A 22 31.40 -4.20 10.07
N LEU A 23 32.61 -4.71 9.80
CA LEU A 23 33.86 -4.11 10.34
C LEU A 23 34.91 -3.70 9.31
N SER A 24 34.58 -3.68 8.01
CA SER A 24 35.54 -3.22 7.00
C SER A 24 34.88 -2.68 5.75
N SER A 25 34.64 -1.36 5.69
CA SER A 25 34.95 -0.50 4.52
C SER A 25 34.24 0.85 4.63
N SER A 26 34.94 1.84 5.18
CA SER A 26 34.74 3.25 4.83
C SER A 26 35.42 3.49 3.48
N SER A 27 34.68 3.25 2.40
CA SER A 27 35.01 3.61 1.01
C SER A 27 33.69 4.02 0.38
N SER A 28 33.64 5.09 -0.41
CA SER A 28 32.45 5.46 -1.18
C SER A 28 32.04 4.27 -2.05
N SER A 29 31.09 3.49 -1.54
CA SER A 29 30.62 2.29 -2.20
C SER A 29 29.77 2.75 -3.37
N GLU A 30 30.30 2.63 -4.58
CA GLU A 30 29.50 2.77 -5.80
C GLU A 30 28.25 1.91 -5.65
N ILE A 31 27.09 2.55 -5.69
CA ILE A 31 25.81 1.86 -5.54
C ILE A 31 25.61 1.01 -6.78
N THR A 32 25.43 -0.29 -6.59
CA THR A 32 25.22 -1.21 -7.71
C THR A 32 23.73 -1.40 -7.97
N ARG A 33 23.38 -1.81 -9.20
CA ARG A 33 22.02 -2.24 -9.56
C ARG A 33 21.48 -3.30 -8.60
N SER A 34 22.32 -4.25 -8.17
CA SER A 34 21.92 -5.28 -7.21
C SER A 34 21.48 -4.69 -5.87
N ASP A 35 22.16 -3.65 -5.37
CA ASP A 35 21.81 -3.03 -4.09
C ASP A 35 20.42 -2.37 -4.15
N ILE A 36 20.09 -1.73 -5.27
CA ILE A 36 18.75 -1.15 -5.51
C ILE A 36 17.70 -2.27 -5.54
N VAL A 37 17.92 -3.32 -6.32
CA VAL A 37 16.95 -4.42 -6.45
C VAL A 37 16.75 -5.15 -5.12
N ASP A 38 17.82 -5.37 -4.36
CA ASP A 38 17.74 -6.00 -3.05
C ASP A 38 16.96 -5.14 -2.05
N GLU A 39 17.20 -3.83 -2.03
CA GLU A 39 16.48 -2.90 -1.17
C GLU A 39 15.00 -2.76 -1.57
N ALA A 40 14.72 -2.65 -2.87
CA ALA A 40 13.36 -2.69 -3.40
C ALA A 40 12.65 -3.99 -2.97
N SER A 41 13.31 -5.13 -3.07
CA SER A 41 12.75 -6.41 -2.63
C SER A 41 12.42 -6.44 -1.14
N ALA A 42 13.24 -5.79 -0.31
CA ALA A 42 13.01 -5.70 1.13
C ALA A 42 11.80 -4.81 1.45
N LEU A 43 11.69 -3.67 0.79
CA LEU A 43 10.53 -2.76 0.89
C LEU A 43 9.24 -3.43 0.45
N THR A 44 9.23 -4.09 -0.71
CA THR A 44 8.06 -4.83 -1.22
C THR A 44 7.65 -5.94 -0.26
N ARG A 45 8.59 -6.71 0.28
CA ARG A 45 8.29 -7.77 1.28
C ARG A 45 7.72 -7.18 2.56
N SER A 46 8.22 -6.04 3.00
CA SER A 46 7.70 -5.35 4.18
C SER A 46 6.24 -4.95 3.97
N LEU A 47 5.95 -4.22 2.89
CA LEU A 47 4.59 -3.79 2.55
C LEU A 47 3.65 -5.00 2.36
N TYR A 48 4.07 -6.02 1.62
CA TYR A 48 3.27 -7.22 1.42
C TYR A 48 2.90 -7.90 2.75
N ARG A 49 3.86 -8.01 3.69
CA ARG A 49 3.60 -8.54 5.03
C ARG A 49 2.63 -7.66 5.82
N LEU A 50 2.72 -6.34 5.68
CA LEU A 50 1.77 -5.41 6.32
C LEU A 50 0.37 -5.60 5.76
N CYS A 51 0.20 -5.65 4.44
CA CYS A 51 -1.10 -5.93 3.81
C CYS A 51 -1.71 -7.24 4.32
N LEU A 52 -0.93 -8.34 4.32
CA LEU A 52 -1.41 -9.63 4.85
C LEU A 52 -1.77 -9.58 6.33
N ARG A 53 -1.04 -8.82 7.14
CA ARG A 53 -1.34 -8.64 8.56
C ARG A 53 -2.61 -7.81 8.76
N SER A 54 -2.86 -6.80 7.93
CA SER A 54 -4.12 -6.04 7.93
C SER A 54 -5.30 -6.92 7.54
N VAL A 55 -5.16 -7.81 6.55
CA VAL A 55 -6.21 -8.78 6.20
C VAL A 55 -6.55 -9.72 7.36
N LYS A 56 -5.57 -10.10 8.19
CA LYS A 56 -5.84 -10.88 9.41
C LYS A 56 -6.70 -10.13 10.42
N VAL A 57 -6.62 -8.80 10.48
CA VAL A 57 -7.51 -7.98 11.33
C VAL A 57 -8.93 -8.05 10.78
N ILE A 58 -9.10 -7.89 9.46
CA ILE A 58 -10.41 -7.95 8.78
C ILE A 58 -11.12 -9.30 8.99
N ARG A 59 -10.37 -10.40 9.09
CA ARG A 59 -10.90 -11.76 9.30
C ARG A 59 -11.76 -11.89 10.57
N HIS A 60 -11.46 -11.12 11.60
CA HIS A 60 -12.17 -11.25 12.87
C HIS A 60 -13.52 -10.50 12.89
N GLY A 61 -13.79 -9.68 11.87
CA GLY A 61 -14.96 -8.81 11.85
C GLY A 61 -14.80 -7.62 12.80
N ASN A 62 -15.72 -6.65 12.69
CA ASN A 62 -15.84 -5.52 13.61
C ASN A 62 -17.27 -5.39 14.16
N GLU A 63 -17.50 -4.37 14.98
CA GLU A 63 -18.84 -4.10 15.55
C GLU A 63 -19.89 -3.80 14.47
N PHE A 64 -19.48 -3.24 13.34
CA PHE A 64 -20.37 -2.94 12.23
C PHE A 64 -20.85 -4.23 11.56
N ASP A 65 -19.92 -5.16 11.29
CA ASP A 65 -20.23 -6.50 10.79
C ASP A 65 -21.18 -7.24 11.74
N GLU A 66 -20.90 -7.21 13.05
CA GLU A 66 -21.73 -7.90 14.05
C GLU A 66 -23.17 -7.35 14.09
N LYS A 67 -23.36 -6.03 13.95
CA LYS A 67 -24.70 -5.43 13.84
C LYS A 67 -25.43 -5.86 12.57
N ASP A 68 -24.72 -5.98 11.45
CA ASP A 68 -25.32 -6.46 10.20
C ASP A 68 -25.75 -7.93 10.31
N PHE A 69 -24.90 -8.77 10.91
CA PHE A 69 -25.23 -10.18 11.18
C PHE A 69 -26.45 -10.29 12.09
N GLN A 70 -26.50 -9.53 13.19
CA GLN A 70 -27.64 -9.53 14.12
C GLN A 70 -28.94 -9.15 13.42
N ARG A 71 -28.92 -8.07 12.61
CA ARG A 71 -30.07 -7.64 11.83
C ARG A 71 -30.57 -8.74 10.89
N ARG A 72 -29.67 -9.41 10.16
CA ARG A 72 -30.04 -10.49 9.23
C ARG A 72 -30.54 -11.74 9.95
N ASP A 73 -29.97 -12.07 11.11
CA ASP A 73 -30.42 -13.18 11.96
C ASP A 73 -31.84 -12.91 12.50
N GLU A 74 -32.14 -11.67 12.88
CA GLU A 74 -33.48 -11.23 13.30
C GLU A 74 -34.48 -11.27 12.15
N GLU A 75 -34.11 -10.78 10.97
CA GLU A 75 -34.94 -10.85 9.76
C GLU A 75 -35.26 -12.29 9.34
N PHE A 76 -34.30 -13.21 9.50
CA PHE A 76 -34.49 -14.63 9.22
C PHE A 76 -35.37 -15.33 10.28
N SER A 77 -35.18 -14.99 11.56
CA SER A 77 -35.90 -15.62 12.67
C SER A 77 -37.33 -15.11 12.82
N ASN A 78 -37.56 -13.82 12.54
CA ASN A 78 -38.85 -13.15 12.65
C ASN A 78 -39.25 -12.55 11.29
N PRO A 79 -39.58 -13.38 10.29
CA PRO A 79 -39.99 -12.89 8.98
C PRO A 79 -41.25 -12.02 9.12
N THR A 80 -41.19 -10.79 8.62
CA THR A 80 -42.31 -9.84 8.67
C THR A 80 -43.57 -10.48 8.06
N PRO A 81 -44.75 -10.41 8.71
CA PRO A 81 -45.98 -10.97 8.14
C PRO A 81 -46.32 -10.27 6.82
N GLY A 82 -46.21 -11.00 5.70
CA GLY A 82 -46.38 -10.46 4.34
C GLY A 82 -45.09 -9.99 3.65
N GLY A 83 -43.95 -10.07 4.33
CA GLY A 83 -42.62 -9.89 3.72
C GLY A 83 -42.20 -11.12 2.92
N VAL A 84 -41.41 -10.91 1.88
CA VAL A 84 -40.84 -12.00 1.08
C VAL A 84 -39.94 -12.82 2.00
N MET A 85 -40.30 -14.09 2.26
CA MET A 85 -39.44 -15.03 2.97
C MET A 85 -38.08 -15.03 2.26
N SER A 86 -37.02 -14.62 2.95
CA SER A 86 -35.67 -14.67 2.38
C SER A 86 -35.32 -16.12 2.11
N MET A 87 -35.27 -16.51 0.83
CA MET A 87 -34.85 -17.85 0.40
C MET A 87 -33.33 -18.01 0.46
N ALA A 88 -32.61 -16.98 0.93
CA ALA A 88 -31.18 -17.08 1.17
C ALA A 88 -30.91 -18.00 2.37
N PRO A 89 -29.82 -18.77 2.34
CA PRO A 89 -29.40 -19.54 3.50
C PRO A 89 -29.17 -18.61 4.70
N PRO A 90 -29.31 -19.12 5.94
CA PRO A 90 -29.01 -18.35 7.14
C PRO A 90 -27.62 -17.71 7.07
N PRO A 91 -27.44 -16.48 7.58
CA PRO A 91 -26.13 -15.84 7.66
C PRO A 91 -25.13 -16.74 8.38
N ASN A 92 -23.98 -17.00 7.76
CA ASN A 92 -22.90 -17.77 8.39
C ASN A 92 -21.70 -16.86 8.62
N ARG A 93 -21.58 -16.38 9.86
CA ARG A 93 -20.57 -15.40 10.28
C ARG A 93 -19.15 -15.84 9.93
N GLU A 94 -18.80 -17.09 10.24
CA GLU A 94 -17.45 -17.58 10.04
C GLU A 94 -17.10 -17.75 8.56
N ASP A 95 -18.05 -18.20 7.75
CA ASP A 95 -17.83 -18.42 6.32
C ASP A 95 -17.74 -17.11 5.55
N GLU A 96 -18.61 -16.14 5.87
CA GLU A 96 -18.59 -14.80 5.26
C GLU A 96 -17.31 -14.02 5.63
N LEU A 97 -16.93 -14.01 6.92
CA LEU A 97 -15.72 -13.33 7.36
C LEU A 97 -14.44 -14.00 6.82
N ARG A 98 -14.44 -15.34 6.73
CA ARG A 98 -13.33 -16.11 6.14
C ARG A 98 -13.20 -15.83 4.65
N SER A 99 -14.28 -15.97 3.89
CA SER A 99 -14.27 -15.78 2.44
C SER A 99 -13.86 -14.34 2.07
N ARG A 100 -14.30 -13.34 2.84
CA ARG A 100 -13.85 -11.95 2.71
C ARG A 100 -12.34 -11.80 2.93
N ALA A 101 -11.80 -12.38 3.99
CA ALA A 101 -10.37 -12.34 4.25
C ALA A 101 -9.55 -13.07 3.16
N GLU A 102 -10.05 -14.20 2.67
CA GLU A 102 -9.42 -14.95 1.57
C GLU A 102 -9.42 -14.15 0.27
N TYR A 103 -10.52 -13.45 -0.04
CA TYR A 103 -10.61 -12.54 -1.18
C TYR A 103 -9.53 -11.45 -1.13
N TYR A 104 -9.39 -10.74 0.00
CA TYR A 104 -8.35 -9.71 0.09
C TYR A 104 -6.94 -10.30 0.09
N GLN A 105 -6.75 -11.52 0.59
CA GLN A 105 -5.47 -12.21 0.53
C GLN A 105 -5.09 -12.60 -0.91
N SER A 106 -6.03 -13.10 -1.71
CA SER A 106 -5.80 -13.39 -3.14
C SER A 106 -5.58 -12.11 -3.93
N TYR A 107 -6.41 -11.09 -3.69
CA TYR A 107 -6.27 -9.77 -4.31
C TYR A 107 -4.88 -9.17 -4.05
N ALA A 108 -4.40 -9.21 -2.81
CA ALA A 108 -3.06 -8.74 -2.48
C ALA A 108 -1.94 -9.56 -3.14
N ARG A 109 -2.14 -10.86 -3.40
CA ARG A 109 -1.15 -11.65 -4.15
C ARG A 109 -1.11 -11.24 -5.62
N GLU A 110 -2.28 -11.14 -6.25
CA GLU A 110 -2.39 -10.81 -7.67
C GLU A 110 -1.87 -9.40 -7.96
N TYR A 111 -2.23 -8.42 -7.13
CA TYR A 111 -1.80 -7.04 -7.28
C TYR A 111 -0.27 -6.89 -7.26
N PHE A 112 0.42 -7.60 -6.36
CA PHE A 112 1.88 -7.56 -6.28
C PHE A 112 2.58 -8.30 -7.44
N ILE A 113 1.90 -9.24 -8.09
CA ILE A 113 2.43 -9.96 -9.26
C ILE A 113 2.29 -9.13 -10.53
N GLN A 114 1.20 -8.37 -10.68
CA GLN A 114 0.94 -7.57 -11.89
C GLN A 114 2.04 -6.54 -12.19
N GLU A 115 2.66 -5.98 -11.15
CA GLU A 115 3.65 -4.90 -11.27
C GLU A 115 5.06 -5.35 -10.83
N SER A 116 5.31 -6.67 -10.79
CA SER A 116 6.58 -7.21 -10.30
C SER A 116 7.76 -6.97 -11.23
N ASP A 117 7.50 -6.65 -12.50
CA ASP A 117 8.50 -6.45 -13.57
C ASP A 117 9.05 -5.03 -13.63
N CYS A 118 8.60 -4.12 -12.75
CA CYS A 118 8.92 -2.70 -12.83
C CYS A 118 10.42 -2.37 -12.73
N LEU A 119 11.27 -3.27 -12.21
CA LEU A 119 12.73 -3.09 -12.10
C LEU A 119 13.52 -4.14 -12.92
N ASP A 120 12.89 -4.85 -13.85
CA ASP A 120 13.55 -5.90 -14.65
C ASP A 120 14.38 -5.34 -15.81
N ASN A 121 14.15 -4.09 -16.21
CA ASN A 121 14.89 -3.45 -17.29
C ASN A 121 16.40 -3.33 -16.97
N ASP A 122 17.21 -3.44 -18.02
CA ASP A 122 18.66 -3.23 -17.98
C ASP A 122 19.08 -2.47 -19.26
N PRO A 123 19.56 -1.22 -19.15
CA PRO A 123 19.81 -0.45 -17.93
C PRO A 123 18.53 0.01 -17.23
N LEU A 124 18.59 0.13 -15.90
CA LEU A 124 17.54 0.75 -15.08
C LEU A 124 17.36 2.23 -15.47
N GLN A 125 16.11 2.62 -15.71
CA GLN A 125 15.76 4.00 -16.02
C GLN A 125 15.08 4.67 -14.83
N GLU A 126 15.16 6.00 -14.76
CA GLU A 126 14.47 6.79 -13.75
C GLU A 126 12.95 6.51 -13.71
N ARG A 127 12.33 6.33 -14.89
CA ARG A 127 10.91 5.98 -15.01
C ARG A 127 10.54 4.69 -14.26
N ASP A 128 11.44 3.71 -14.28
CA ASP A 128 11.22 2.40 -13.66
C ASP A 128 11.24 2.51 -12.14
N ILE A 129 12.17 3.31 -11.60
CA ILE A 129 12.28 3.64 -10.17
C ILE A 129 11.06 4.44 -9.71
N ARG A 130 10.66 5.48 -10.47
CA ARG A 130 9.46 6.28 -10.18
C ARG A 130 8.19 5.41 -10.17
N ARG A 131 8.06 4.48 -11.13
CA ARG A 131 6.94 3.52 -11.18
C ARG A 131 6.92 2.64 -9.93
N PHE A 132 8.07 2.09 -9.53
CA PHE A 132 8.19 1.30 -8.30
C PHE A 132 7.75 2.08 -7.05
N LEU A 133 8.30 3.29 -6.86
CA LEU A 133 7.98 4.16 -5.72
C LEU A 133 6.50 4.54 -5.67
N TYR A 134 5.91 4.83 -6.83
CA TYR A 134 4.48 5.11 -6.95
C TYR A 134 3.64 3.93 -6.42
N TYR A 135 3.92 2.70 -6.89
CA TYR A 135 3.15 1.53 -6.43
C TYR A 135 3.39 1.19 -4.97
N LEU A 136 4.60 1.41 -4.46
CA LEU A 136 4.90 1.21 -3.05
C LEU A 136 4.08 2.16 -2.16
N ARG A 137 4.05 3.46 -2.48
CA ARG A 137 3.27 4.47 -1.74
C ARG A 137 1.77 4.26 -1.90
N LYS A 138 1.32 3.98 -3.13
CA LYS A 138 -0.08 3.68 -3.44
C LYS A 138 -0.56 2.46 -2.66
N GLY A 139 0.22 1.38 -2.62
CA GLY A 139 -0.15 0.17 -1.89
C GLY A 139 -0.35 0.42 -0.39
N GLU A 140 0.48 1.25 0.24
CA GLU A 140 0.30 1.64 1.64
C GLU A 140 -0.95 2.54 1.84
N LYS A 141 -1.19 3.47 0.92
CA LYS A 141 -2.41 4.30 0.92
C LYS A 141 -3.67 3.44 0.81
N ASP A 142 -3.69 2.51 -0.14
CA ASP A 142 -4.81 1.61 -0.38
C ASP A 142 -5.05 0.68 0.83
N ARG A 143 -3.98 0.19 1.47
CA ARG A 143 -4.08 -0.59 2.72
C ARG A 143 -4.76 0.21 3.83
N LYS A 144 -4.34 1.46 4.03
CA LYS A 144 -4.94 2.36 5.04
C LYS A 144 -6.40 2.67 4.71
N TRP A 145 -6.68 2.94 3.43
CA TRP A 145 -8.03 3.23 2.96
C TRP A 145 -8.97 2.05 3.19
N LEU A 146 -8.56 0.82 2.85
CA LEU A 146 -9.37 -0.38 3.07
C LEU A 146 -9.78 -0.55 4.55
N LEU A 147 -8.83 -0.36 5.48
CA LEU A 147 -9.14 -0.45 6.90
C LEU A 147 -10.05 0.69 7.36
N GLY A 148 -9.81 1.92 6.87
CA GLY A 148 -10.62 3.08 7.20
C GLY A 148 -12.06 2.97 6.70
N ASP A 149 -12.25 2.59 5.44
CA ASP A 149 -13.56 2.44 4.78
C ASP A 149 -14.40 1.37 5.48
N MET A 150 -13.76 0.26 5.85
CA MET A 150 -14.41 -0.83 6.57
C MET A 150 -14.52 -0.58 8.08
N LEU A 151 -14.12 0.59 8.60
CA LEU A 151 -14.16 0.94 10.02
C LEU A 151 -13.35 -0.01 10.93
N PHE A 152 -12.24 -0.54 10.43
CA PHE A 152 -11.29 -1.31 11.23
C PHE A 152 -10.22 -0.40 11.83
N PRO A 153 -9.82 -0.63 13.09
CA PRO A 153 -8.64 0.02 13.63
C PRO A 153 -7.40 -0.44 12.85
N ASP A 154 -6.49 0.48 12.55
CA ASP A 154 -5.21 0.17 11.91
C ASP A 154 -4.06 0.06 12.94
N PRO A 155 -3.73 -1.15 13.42
CA PRO A 155 -2.61 -1.34 14.35
C PRO A 155 -1.24 -1.14 13.68
N TYR A 156 -1.20 -1.00 12.36
CA TYR A 156 0.04 -0.90 11.56
C TYR A 156 0.24 0.50 10.95
N LYS A 157 -0.49 1.51 11.42
CA LYS A 157 -0.45 2.88 10.88
C LYS A 157 0.97 3.45 10.77
N THR A 158 1.84 3.11 11.71
CA THR A 158 3.24 3.56 11.82
C THR A 158 4.26 2.48 11.44
N ALA A 159 3.81 1.30 11.02
CA ALA A 159 4.70 0.17 10.72
C ALA A 159 5.37 0.26 9.35
N PHE A 160 4.93 1.21 8.51
CA PHE A 160 5.53 1.50 7.22
C PHE A 160 6.76 2.40 7.40
N ASP A 161 7.91 1.89 6.98
CA ASP A 161 9.22 2.49 7.23
C ASP A 161 9.53 3.58 6.18
N VAL A 162 9.16 4.82 6.51
CA VAL A 162 9.33 5.97 5.62
C VAL A 162 10.81 6.33 5.46
N GLU A 163 11.59 6.25 6.52
CA GLU A 163 13.04 6.54 6.52
C GLU A 163 13.77 5.62 5.53
N ARG A 164 13.40 4.34 5.49
CA ARG A 164 13.98 3.38 4.55
C ARG A 164 13.62 3.67 3.09
N ILE A 165 12.46 4.29 2.82
CA ILE A 165 12.08 4.71 1.47
C ILE A 165 12.90 5.93 1.05
N GLU A 166 13.08 6.91 1.94
CA GLU A 166 13.94 8.07 1.69
C GLU A 166 15.38 7.64 1.40
N LYS A 167 15.89 6.65 2.14
CA LYS A 167 17.19 6.02 1.86
C LYS A 167 17.22 5.35 0.48
N PHE A 168 16.15 4.64 0.10
CA PHE A 168 16.08 4.03 -1.23
C PHE A 168 16.08 5.10 -2.32
N GLU A 169 15.36 6.20 -2.14
CA GLU A 169 15.33 7.33 -3.08
C GLU A 169 16.71 7.97 -3.24
N SER A 170 17.44 8.22 -2.15
CA SER A 170 18.81 8.74 -2.24
C SER A 170 19.75 7.76 -2.94
N MET A 171 19.66 6.46 -2.61
CA MET A 171 20.44 5.42 -3.29
C MET A 171 20.20 5.41 -4.80
N THR A 172 18.94 5.58 -5.22
CA THR A 172 18.59 5.58 -6.65
C THR A 172 19.06 6.83 -7.38
N LYS A 173 19.04 8.01 -6.74
CA LYS A 173 19.57 9.26 -7.31
C LYS A 173 21.07 9.17 -7.55
N THR A 174 21.81 8.69 -6.55
CA THR A 174 23.26 8.47 -6.69
C THR A 174 23.59 7.47 -7.81
N TYR A 175 22.79 6.42 -7.98
CA TYR A 175 22.97 5.44 -9.07
C TYR A 175 22.71 6.02 -10.47
N LEU A 176 21.72 6.91 -10.60
CA LEU A 176 21.41 7.57 -11.87
C LEU A 176 22.42 8.69 -12.22
N GLY A 177 23.31 9.05 -11.28
CA GLY A 177 24.24 10.15 -11.44
C GLY A 177 23.54 11.51 -11.43
N GLU A 178 22.38 11.61 -10.78
CA GLU A 178 21.74 12.89 -10.50
C GLU A 178 22.49 13.53 -9.34
N ASP A 179 23.30 14.54 -9.64
CA ASP A 179 24.01 15.33 -8.63
C ASP A 179 23.01 15.97 -7.65
N GLU A 180 23.31 15.93 -6.35
CA GLU A 180 22.54 16.62 -5.30
C GLU A 180 22.72 18.16 -5.40
N GLU A 181 22.35 18.77 -6.53
CA GLU A 181 22.34 20.23 -6.72
C GLU A 181 20.90 20.78 -6.74
N GLU A 182 20.14 20.62 -5.66
CA GLU A 182 18.98 21.49 -5.38
C GLU A 182 18.90 21.85 -3.89
N GLU A 183 19.95 22.48 -3.35
CA GLU A 183 19.76 23.48 -2.28
C GLU A 183 19.39 24.82 -2.93
N ILE A 184 18.09 25.07 -3.11
CA ILE A 184 17.63 26.43 -3.44
C ILE A 184 17.76 27.28 -2.18
N ALA A 185 18.83 28.08 -2.14
CA ALA A 185 19.04 29.14 -1.18
C ALA A 185 17.87 30.14 -1.18
N GLU A 186 17.21 30.29 -0.03
CA GLU A 186 16.28 31.39 0.23
C GLU A 186 17.01 32.73 0.18
N GLY A 187 16.95 33.39 -0.98
CA GLY A 187 17.30 34.78 -1.17
C GLY A 187 16.06 35.65 -1.20
N THR A 188 15.84 36.40 -0.11
CA THR A 188 14.87 37.48 0.03
C THR A 188 14.99 38.52 -1.09
N ASN A 189 13.89 38.82 -1.81
CA ASN A 189 13.64 40.20 -2.23
C ASN A 189 12.16 40.50 -2.51
N THR A 190 11.72 41.59 -1.89
CA THR A 190 10.42 42.24 -1.93
C THR A 190 10.21 43.08 -3.19
N GLY A 191 9.01 43.04 -3.78
CA GLY A 191 8.41 44.23 -4.42
C GLY A 191 7.71 44.06 -5.78
N SER A 192 6.37 44.09 -5.73
CA SER A 192 5.45 44.79 -6.66
C SER A 192 5.12 44.25 -8.07
N SER A 193 3.91 43.69 -8.15
CA SER A 193 2.79 44.01 -9.08
C SER A 193 3.02 44.08 -10.60
N GLU A 194 2.41 43.15 -11.36
CA GLU A 194 1.47 43.49 -12.45
C GLU A 194 0.66 42.25 -12.91
N ALA A 195 -0.61 42.48 -13.23
CA ALA A 195 -1.59 41.45 -13.58
C ALA A 195 -1.47 41.00 -15.04
N THR A 196 -1.60 39.69 -15.29
CA THR A 196 -2.08 39.18 -16.59
C THR A 196 -2.84 37.87 -16.36
N THR A 197 -4.13 37.90 -16.70
CA THR A 197 -5.09 36.80 -16.67
C THR A 197 -4.82 35.78 -17.78
N SER A 198 -4.72 34.48 -17.43
CA SER A 198 -5.02 33.37 -18.36
C SER A 198 -5.08 32.03 -17.61
N ASN A 199 -6.31 31.61 -17.26
CA ASN A 199 -6.79 30.24 -17.02
C ASN A 199 -5.77 29.18 -16.56
N GLY A 200 -5.70 28.98 -15.23
CA GLY A 200 -5.10 27.80 -14.60
C GLY A 200 -6.19 26.88 -14.02
N ASP A 201 -6.09 25.59 -14.35
CA ASP A 201 -6.81 24.47 -13.74
C ASP A 201 -6.40 24.33 -12.26
N ASP A 202 -7.19 24.89 -11.35
CA ASP A 202 -7.09 24.69 -9.90
C ASP A 202 -7.91 23.45 -9.48
N TYR A 203 -7.46 22.25 -9.88
CA TYR A 203 -8.19 21.00 -9.62
C TYR A 203 -7.85 20.31 -8.28
N PHE A 204 -7.23 21.01 -7.32
CA PHE A 204 -6.70 20.36 -6.10
C PHE A 204 -6.78 21.18 -4.79
N ALA A 205 -7.70 22.15 -4.69
CA ALA A 205 -8.11 22.70 -3.41
C ALA A 205 -9.60 22.40 -3.21
N ASP A 206 -9.98 21.94 -2.01
CA ASP A 206 -11.36 21.65 -1.55
C ASP A 206 -11.91 20.20 -1.72
N ALA A 207 -11.06 19.18 -1.60
CA ALA A 207 -11.53 17.78 -1.48
C ALA A 207 -12.16 17.40 -0.11
N GLU A 208 -12.27 18.33 0.84
CA GLU A 208 -12.94 18.10 2.13
C GLU A 208 -14.46 18.34 2.09
N ASP A 209 -14.96 19.10 1.09
CA ASP A 209 -16.37 19.47 1.04
C ASP A 209 -17.27 18.48 0.30
N ASP A 210 -16.71 17.61 -0.56
CA ASP A 210 -17.47 16.60 -1.32
C ASP A 210 -17.67 15.24 -0.60
N LEU A 211 -17.28 15.14 0.67
CA LEU A 211 -17.58 13.94 1.46
C LEU A 211 -19.08 13.85 1.77
N PRO A 212 -19.75 12.72 1.49
CA PRO A 212 -21.16 12.53 1.82
C PRO A 212 -21.45 12.81 3.30
N ASP A 213 -22.58 13.43 3.62
CA ASP A 213 -22.93 13.86 4.98
C ASP A 213 -22.83 12.76 6.05
N TRP A 214 -23.03 11.49 5.66
CA TRP A 214 -22.90 10.35 6.57
C TRP A 214 -21.45 10.06 6.96
N VAL A 215 -20.47 10.42 6.13
CA VAL A 215 -19.02 10.31 6.43
C VAL A 215 -18.58 11.40 7.39
N LYS A 216 -19.06 12.64 7.19
CA LYS A 216 -18.75 13.80 8.07
C LYS A 216 -19.24 13.59 9.52
N LYS A 217 -20.31 12.81 9.71
CA LYS A 217 -20.89 12.52 11.03
C LYS A 217 -20.02 11.65 11.93
N HIS A 218 -19.09 10.86 11.37
CA HIS A 218 -18.22 9.96 12.12
C HIS A 218 -16.82 10.53 12.40
N MET A 219 -16.54 11.77 11.99
CA MET A 219 -15.24 12.44 12.17
C MET A 219 -15.23 13.51 13.30
N LYS A 220 -16.26 13.55 14.16
CA LYS A 220 -16.30 14.40 15.36
C LYS A 220 -16.22 13.58 16.64
#